data_AF-A0A8S2RG38-F1
#
_entry.id   AF-A0A8S2RG38-F1
#
_cell.length_a   1.000
_cell.length_b   1.000
_cell.length_c   1.000
_cell.angle_alpha   90.00
_cell.angle_beta   90.00
_cell.angle_gamma   90.00
#
_symmetry.space_group_name_H-M   'P 1'
#
loop_
_entity.id
_entity.type
_entity.pdbx_description
1 polymer ?
#
loop_
_entity_poly.entity_id
_entity_poly.type
_entity_poly.pdbx_seq_one_letter_code
_entity_poly.pdbx_strand_id
1 'polypeptide(L)'
;MRSRAFIIGDVNKEENRVVYVSADNGMAFQIIKTEVVDRLNKTLGSNLYNDKNVLISGTHTHSTPGGTGGTALVDITTFGFVKENWEACVNGIVQSIMLAHKNLQL
;
A
#
# COMPACT_ATOMS: atom_id res chain seq x y z
N MET A 1 -8.92 -6.15 7.25
CA MET A 1 -7.45 -6.22 7.12
C MET A 1 -6.83 -5.04 7.85
N ARG A 2 -5.71 -5.22 8.57
CA ARG A 2 -4.88 -4.10 9.04
C ARG A 2 -3.68 -3.88 8.11
N SER A 3 -3.20 -2.65 8.05
CA SER A 3 -1.95 -2.28 7.39
C SER A 3 -1.05 -1.57 8.40
N ARG A 4 0.23 -1.94 8.41
CA ARG A 4 1.24 -1.37 9.31
C ARG A 4 2.35 -0.81 8.44
N ALA A 5 2.54 0.50 8.50
CA ALA A 5 3.59 1.20 7.76
C ALA A 5 4.72 1.61 8.71
N PHE A 6 5.94 1.49 8.22
CA PHE A 6 7.17 1.87 8.88
C PHE A 6 7.92 2.78 7.91
N ILE A 7 8.23 4.00 8.35
CA ILE A 7 9.01 4.95 7.57
C ILE A 7 10.36 5.06 8.25
N ILE A 8 11.41 4.79 7.48
CA ILE A 8 12.80 4.78 7.96
C ILE A 8 13.55 5.82 7.13
N GLY A 9 14.20 6.77 7.80
CA GLY A 9 14.93 7.84 7.13
C GLY A 9 15.09 9.07 8.02
N ASP A 10 15.71 10.10 7.46
CA ASP A 10 15.91 11.37 8.15
C ASP A 10 14.60 12.18 8.17
N VAL A 11 14.29 12.79 9.31
CA VAL A 11 13.14 13.70 9.45
C VAL A 11 13.32 14.95 8.60
N ASN A 12 14.56 15.39 8.36
CA ASN A 12 14.90 16.63 7.66
C ASN A 12 15.29 16.40 6.19
N LYS A 13 15.54 15.16 5.78
CA LYS A 13 15.93 14.82 4.39
C LYS A 13 14.98 13.79 3.81
N GLU A 14 13.98 14.31 3.09
CA GLU A 14 12.90 13.53 2.51
C GLU A 14 13.38 12.46 1.53
N GLU A 15 14.46 12.75 0.80
CA GLU A 15 15.10 11.86 -0.17
C GLU A 15 15.71 10.59 0.46
N ASN A 16 15.95 10.59 1.77
CA ASN A 16 16.52 9.47 2.50
C ASN A 16 15.44 8.56 3.14
N ARG A 17 14.16 8.80 2.84
CA ARG A 17 13.05 8.04 3.42
C ARG A 17 12.71 6.82 2.56
N VAL A 18 12.57 5.68 3.23
CA VAL A 18 11.97 4.46 2.68
C VAL A 18 10.74 4.07 3.49
N VAL A 19 9.75 3.49 2.80
CA VAL A 19 8.48 3.05 3.38
C VAL A 19 8.38 1.54 3.22
N TYR A 20 8.27 0.83 4.34
CA TYR A 20 7.93 -0.57 4.39
C TYR A 20 6.51 -0.74 4.94
N VAL A 21 5.66 -1.47 4.22
CA VAL A 21 4.31 -1.81 4.67
C VAL A 21 4.17 -3.32 4.82
N SER A 22 3.69 -3.75 5.98
CA SER A 22 3.16 -5.10 6.20
C SER A 22 1.64 -5.03 6.24
N ALA A 23 0.98 -5.64 5.25
CA ALA A 23 -0.47 -5.67 5.12
C ALA A 23 -1.01 -7.08 5.39
N ASP A 24 -2.07 -7.18 6.19
CA ASP A 24 -2.80 -8.43 6.41
C ASP A 24 -3.62 -8.78 5.16
N ASN A 25 -2.96 -9.17 4.06
CA ASN A 25 -3.53 -9.56 2.78
C ASN A 25 -2.85 -10.83 2.23
N GLY A 26 -3.51 -11.52 1.30
CA GLY A 26 -2.93 -12.66 0.60
C GLY A 26 -1.69 -12.28 -0.22
N MET A 27 -1.76 -11.20 -0.99
CA MET A 27 -0.65 -10.70 -1.80
C MET A 27 -0.71 -9.17 -1.93
N ALA A 28 0.41 -8.54 -2.25
CA ALA A 28 0.45 -7.14 -2.68
C ALA A 28 0.48 -7.10 -4.21
N PHE A 29 -0.69 -7.11 -4.84
CA PHE A 29 -0.80 -7.05 -6.30
C PHE A 29 -0.33 -5.70 -6.85
N GLN A 30 0.14 -5.69 -8.10
CA GLN A 30 0.67 -4.49 -8.75
C GLN A 30 -0.35 -3.35 -8.77
N ILE A 31 -1.62 -3.63 -9.09
CA ILE A 31 -2.70 -2.63 -9.11
C ILE A 31 -2.89 -1.93 -7.75
N ILE A 32 -2.57 -2.61 -6.65
CA ILE A 32 -2.60 -2.01 -5.30
C ILE A 32 -1.40 -1.08 -5.13
N LYS A 33 -0.18 -1.54 -5.46
CA LYS A 33 1.04 -0.72 -5.32
C LYS A 33 0.97 0.57 -6.14
N THR A 34 0.61 0.45 -7.42
CA THR A 34 0.55 1.61 -8.33
C THR A 34 -0.45 2.66 -7.83
N GLU A 35 -1.64 2.24 -7.39
CA GLU A 35 -2.65 3.17 -6.88
C GLU A 35 -2.23 3.81 -5.55
N VAL A 36 -1.62 3.05 -4.63
CA VAL A 36 -1.11 3.60 -3.37
C VAL A 36 -0.08 4.70 -3.65
N VAL A 37 0.89 4.44 -4.54
CA VAL A 37 1.91 5.43 -4.92
C VAL A 37 1.28 6.67 -5.58
N ASP A 38 0.30 6.48 -6.47
CA ASP A 38 -0.41 7.60 -7.11
C ASP A 38 -1.15 8.48 -6.09
N ARG A 39 -1.88 7.88 -5.14
CA ARG A 39 -2.58 8.62 -4.08
C ARG A 39 -1.64 9.35 -3.12
N LEU A 40 -0.49 8.75 -2.81
CA LEU A 40 0.54 9.42 -2.00
C LEU A 40 1.09 10.64 -2.73
N ASN A 41 1.43 10.52 -4.02
CA ASN A 41 1.93 11.64 -4.82
C ASN A 41 0.90 12.77 -4.96
N LYS A 42 -0.39 12.45 -5.12
CA LYS A 42 -1.47 13.45 -5.14
C LYS A 42 -1.63 14.20 -3.82
N THR A 43 -1.30 13.57 -2.70
CA THR A 43 -1.53 14.12 -1.35
C THR A 43 -0.32 14.87 -0.80
N LEU A 44 0.89 14.34 -1.03
CA LEU A 44 2.13 14.82 -0.41
C LEU A 44 3.04 15.57 -1.38
N GLY A 45 2.65 15.69 -2.64
CA GLY A 45 3.49 16.23 -3.70
C GLY A 45 4.24 15.12 -4.46
N SER A 46 4.70 15.47 -5.65
CA SER A 46 5.32 14.50 -6.56
C SER A 46 6.67 13.99 -6.03
N ASN A 47 6.88 12.68 -6.17
CA ASN A 47 8.17 11.99 -6.05
C ASN A 47 8.72 11.76 -4.63
N LEU A 48 8.03 12.20 -3.56
CA LEU A 48 8.38 11.87 -2.17
C LEU A 48 8.35 10.35 -1.93
N TYR A 49 7.24 9.72 -2.30
CA TYR A 49 7.03 8.28 -2.23
C TYR A 49 6.76 7.74 -3.63
N ASN A 50 7.63 6.85 -4.09
CA ASN A 50 7.65 6.32 -5.44
C ASN A 50 8.00 4.83 -5.44
N ASP A 51 8.02 4.22 -6.63
CA ASP A 51 8.24 2.77 -6.75
C ASP A 51 9.58 2.27 -6.20
N LYS A 52 10.58 3.15 -6.07
CA LYS A 52 11.94 2.82 -5.58
C LYS A 52 12.03 2.81 -4.07
N ASN A 53 11.21 3.59 -3.37
CA ASN A 53 11.28 3.72 -1.92
C ASN A 53 10.01 3.26 -1.18
N VAL A 54 8.99 2.74 -1.89
CA VAL A 54 7.80 2.12 -1.29
C VAL A 54 7.77 0.62 -1.55
N LEU A 55 7.83 -0.16 -0.47
CA LEU A 55 7.65 -1.60 -0.46
C LEU A 55 6.36 -1.96 0.29
N ILE A 56 5.49 -2.74 -0.37
CA ILE A 56 4.26 -3.28 0.23
C ILE A 56 4.36 -4.79 0.22
N SER A 57 4.31 -5.39 1.40
CA SER A 57 4.37 -6.83 1.62
C SER A 57 3.03 -7.33 2.16
N GLY A 58 2.45 -8.32 1.51
CA GLY A 58 1.33 -9.09 2.05
C GLY A 58 1.84 -10.16 3.01
N THR A 59 1.19 -10.34 4.14
CA THR A 59 1.48 -11.42 5.11
C THR A 59 1.17 -12.82 4.58
N HIS A 60 0.51 -12.92 3.42
CA HIS A 60 0.05 -14.17 2.84
C HIS A 60 -1.03 -14.89 3.67
N THR A 61 -1.91 -14.12 4.30
CA THR A 61 -3.14 -14.68 4.89
C THR A 61 -4.14 -15.06 3.79
N HIS A 62 -4.78 -16.22 3.95
CA HIS A 62 -5.85 -16.70 3.05
C HIS A 62 -7.25 -16.28 3.53
N SER A 63 -7.33 -15.45 4.58
CA SER A 63 -8.59 -15.08 5.23
C SER A 63 -8.95 -13.61 5.04
N THR A 64 -8.69 -13.08 3.85
CA THR A 64 -9.08 -11.73 3.42
C THR A 64 -9.96 -11.79 2.18
N PRO A 65 -10.88 -10.82 1.97
CA PRO A 65 -11.65 -10.75 0.73
C PRO A 65 -10.72 -10.63 -0.49
N GLY A 66 -10.97 -11.44 -1.53
CA GLY A 66 -10.23 -11.38 -2.80
C GLY A 66 -10.86 -10.42 -3.82
N GLY A 67 -10.56 -10.62 -5.11
CA GLY A 67 -11.03 -9.73 -6.18
C GLY A 67 -10.25 -8.41 -6.23
N THR A 68 -8.98 -8.42 -5.82
CA THR A 68 -8.14 -7.22 -5.69
C THR A 68 -6.91 -7.25 -6.58
N GLY A 69 -6.80 -8.23 -7.48
CA GLY A 69 -5.57 -8.47 -8.23
C GLY A 69 -5.47 -7.78 -9.58
N GLY A 70 -6.60 -7.42 -10.19
CA GLY A 70 -6.65 -6.66 -11.44
C GLY A 70 -6.33 -7.50 -12.68
N THR A 71 -6.24 -8.83 -12.55
CA THR A 71 -6.05 -9.74 -13.69
C THR A 71 -6.97 -10.96 -13.54
N ALA A 72 -7.48 -11.46 -14.67
CA ALA A 72 -8.44 -12.56 -14.67
C ALA A 72 -7.90 -13.80 -13.94
N LEU A 73 -6.62 -14.13 -14.09
CA LEU A 73 -6.02 -15.33 -13.48
C LEU A 73 -6.16 -15.36 -11.95
N VAL A 74 -5.95 -14.22 -11.28
CA VAL A 74 -5.94 -14.16 -9.81
C VAL A 74 -7.30 -13.80 -9.22
N ASP A 75 -8.20 -13.24 -10.03
CA ASP A 75 -9.54 -12.82 -9.60
C ASP A 75 -10.67 -13.80 -10.05
N ILE A 76 -10.37 -14.84 -10.86
CA ILE A 76 -11.40 -15.76 -11.38
C ILE A 76 -12.19 -16.48 -10.28
N THR A 77 -11.53 -16.85 -9.19
CA THR A 77 -12.16 -17.54 -8.05
C THR A 77 -13.01 -16.62 -7.18
N THR A 78 -12.94 -15.30 -7.41
CA THR A 78 -13.81 -14.29 -6.79
C THR A 78 -14.87 -13.77 -7.74
N PHE A 79 -15.10 -14.46 -8.86
CA PHE A 79 -16.00 -14.03 -9.94
C PHE A 79 -15.59 -12.68 -10.57
N GLY A 80 -14.29 -12.38 -10.57
CA GLY A 80 -13.72 -11.16 -11.13
C GLY A 80 -13.29 -10.15 -10.07
N PHE A 81 -13.00 -8.94 -10.54
CA PHE A 81 -12.53 -7.82 -9.73
C PHE A 81 -13.67 -7.22 -8.90
N VAL A 82 -13.42 -6.99 -7.62
CA VAL A 82 -14.35 -6.39 -6.66
C VAL A 82 -13.77 -5.06 -6.20
N LYS A 83 -14.28 -3.97 -6.78
CA LYS A 83 -13.75 -2.62 -6.58
C LYS A 83 -13.73 -2.22 -5.10
N GLU A 84 -14.76 -2.56 -4.35
CA GLU A 84 -14.92 -2.23 -2.94
C GLU A 84 -13.81 -2.86 -2.08
N ASN A 85 -13.44 -4.11 -2.37
CA ASN A 85 -12.38 -4.82 -1.65
C ASN A 85 -11.02 -4.20 -1.95
N TRP A 86 -10.76 -3.92 -3.23
CA TRP A 86 -9.52 -3.26 -3.68
C TRP A 86 -9.40 -1.86 -3.10
N GLU A 87 -10.47 -1.07 -3.14
CA GLU A 87 -10.52 0.30 -2.63
C GLU A 87 -10.28 0.34 -1.11
N ALA A 88 -10.90 -0.58 -0.36
CA ALA A 88 -10.66 -0.72 1.08
C ALA A 88 -9.20 -1.09 1.39
N CYS A 89 -8.61 -1.99 0.59
CA CYS A 89 -7.20 -2.39 0.73
C CYS A 89 -6.24 -1.21 0.48
N VAL A 90 -6.43 -0.51 -0.65
CA VAL A 90 -5.63 0.68 -1.01
C VAL A 90 -5.76 1.76 0.06
N ASN A 91 -6.99 2.10 0.47
CA ASN A 91 -7.23 3.13 1.47
C ASN A 91 -6.57 2.79 2.81
N GLY A 92 -6.67 1.54 3.28
CA GLY A 92 -6.02 1.11 4.52
C GLY A 92 -4.50 1.27 4.48
N ILE A 93 -3.88 0.95 3.34
CA ILE A 93 -2.44 1.12 3.16
C ILE A 93 -2.06 2.61 3.14
N VAL A 94 -2.72 3.42 2.31
CA VAL A 94 -2.47 4.87 2.24
C VAL A 94 -2.62 5.51 3.61
N GLN A 95 -3.69 5.19 4.36
CA GLN A 95 -3.91 5.71 5.70
C GLN A 95 -2.78 5.34 6.67
N SER A 96 -2.31 4.09 6.66
CA SER A 96 -1.21 3.67 7.52
C SER A 96 0.10 4.41 7.22
N ILE A 97 0.41 4.64 5.93
CA ILE A 97 1.58 5.40 5.49
C ILE A 97 1.44 6.87 5.92
N MET A 98 0.26 7.48 5.72
CA MET A 98 -0.01 8.85 6.13
C MET A 98 0.11 9.03 7.64
N LEU A 99 -0.35 8.06 8.43
CA LEU A 99 -0.19 8.04 9.88
C LEU A 99 1.28 7.98 10.27
N ALA A 100 2.06 7.08 9.66
CA ALA A 100 3.50 6.99 9.92
C ALA A 100 4.25 8.27 9.50
N HIS A 101 3.89 8.87 8.36
CA HIS A 101 4.45 10.12 7.87
C HIS A 101 4.21 11.28 8.85
N LYS A 102 2.99 11.41 9.38
CA LYS A 102 2.63 12.44 10.36
C LYS A 102 3.29 12.25 11.73
N ASN A 103 3.72 11.04 12.05
CA ASN A 103 4.34 10.69 13.34
C ASN A 103 5.84 10.41 13.21
N LEU A 104 6.49 10.88 12.14
CA LEU A 104 7.93 10.74 12.00
C LEU A 104 8.65 11.55 13.09
N GLN A 105 9.58 10.93 13.78
CA GLN A 105 10.28 11.48 14.95
C GLN A 105 11.79 11.23 14.85
N LEU A 106 12.57 12.03 15.59
CA LEU A 106 14.02 11.93 15.73
C LEU A 106 14.44 10.77 16.64
#